data_AF-A0A8J5X0D3-F1
#
_entry.id   AF-A0A8J5X0D3-F1
#
_cell.length_a   1.000
_cell.length_b   1.000
_cell.length_c   1.000
_cell.angle_alpha   90.00
_cell.angle_beta   90.00
_cell.angle_gamma   90.00
#
_symmetry.space_group_name_H-M   'P 1'
#
loop_
_entity.id
_entity.type
_entity.pdbx_description
1 polymer ?
#
loop_
_entity_poly.entity_id
_entity_poly.type
_entity_poly.pdbx_seq_one_letter_code
_entity_poly.pdbx_strand_id
1 'polypeptide(L)'
;MLDTMFCPKQLRSKLAEARAQGAKRVRRITRPTLTVGLLLMAAASVMPVAMLRAGSRLTESSLWVSMSLITVAAYLLILAVTPLQPRAVSRVAALLSVLVLVPVFYLVNTFVPAHLRNARADCAAYADPRTRCRVELVLLILRALCVPVNGAASAHLLWRLRRKASVFQRVDAIWVAFSASWFLPGLSAVIAFTTGTYISDLAVEFQSEASGVTMLFFSLLGMSKGVRRRAHGWLASIGGETSAAVTISTMFAGGGLRADEDMLARTHATLCSVSAAHVTLAAFCSSESADELFDATSPARLGEIDAFISHSWWDDPSERFAAFQAWRAEFKREHKREATVWLDKYCMQSDDAARSLPCLPLYVSGCRNLVLLRGPTLLGRMWCLIELFIFLTMRDGLDEIVVIPFGNAPSLDGVDATPEDASPFDVFTTRADGCFDARRASCTYEADSTFLAAVMDAFPGGIHRFNRELLAALARGEERWEARRSAVRLSVRSARVLPNALRASSAPASPSARACAGRARVADANKNLPAAVLLSPAWDFLRSPAVLTGGGSAPVLQCGRQI
;
A
#
# COMPACT_ATOMS: atom_id res chain seq x y z
N MET A 1 -13.28 9.49 -34.28
CA MET A 1 -12.89 10.69 -33.48
C MET A 1 -11.39 10.75 -33.21
N LEU A 2 -10.66 9.61 -33.19
CA LEU A 2 -9.21 9.58 -32.95
C LEU A 2 -8.31 9.73 -34.20
N ASP A 3 -8.84 9.52 -35.42
CA ASP A 3 -8.06 9.60 -36.67
C ASP A 3 -7.45 10.98 -36.98
N THR A 4 -7.96 12.05 -36.35
CA THR A 4 -7.44 13.41 -36.53
C THR A 4 -6.52 13.86 -35.40
N MET A 5 -6.32 13.06 -34.33
CA MET A 5 -5.93 13.66 -33.06
C MET A 5 -4.43 13.88 -32.83
N PHE A 6 -3.48 13.00 -33.18
CA PHE A 6 -2.05 13.34 -32.97
C PHE A 6 -1.08 12.68 -33.95
N CYS A 7 -0.17 13.48 -34.51
CA CYS A 7 1.06 12.95 -35.10
C CYS A 7 1.89 12.25 -34.00
N PRO A 8 2.47 11.05 -34.21
CA PRO A 8 3.29 10.37 -33.22
C PRO A 8 4.42 11.23 -32.62
N LYS A 9 4.95 12.19 -33.39
CA LYS A 9 5.94 13.17 -32.91
C LYS A 9 5.35 14.12 -31.86
N GLN A 10 4.12 14.60 -32.05
CA GLN A 10 3.43 15.46 -31.10
C GLN A 10 3.12 14.71 -29.80
N LEU A 11 2.68 13.44 -29.88
CA LEU A 11 2.45 12.60 -28.70
C LEU A 11 3.73 12.45 -27.88
N ARG A 12 4.86 12.11 -28.53
CA ARG A 12 6.18 12.03 -27.88
C ARG A 12 6.61 13.36 -27.24
N SER A 13 6.32 14.48 -27.90
CA SER A 13 6.61 15.82 -27.35
C SER A 13 5.80 16.12 -26.10
N LYS A 14 4.46 15.91 -26.14
CA LYS A 14 3.58 16.10 -24.98
C LYS A 14 3.98 15.20 -23.80
N LEU A 15 4.41 13.98 -24.10
CA LEU A 15 5.00 13.06 -23.11
C LEU A 15 6.27 13.57 -22.46
N ALA A 16 7.18 14.09 -23.25
CA ALA A 16 8.42 14.67 -22.74
C ALA A 16 8.12 15.90 -21.87
N GLU A 17 7.15 16.72 -22.27
CA GLU A 17 6.69 17.87 -21.51
C GLU A 17 6.02 17.47 -20.18
N ALA A 18 5.06 16.53 -20.20
CA ALA A 18 4.41 16.03 -18.99
C ALA A 18 5.43 15.42 -18.02
N ARG A 19 6.41 14.67 -18.53
CA ARG A 19 7.55 14.16 -17.73
C ARG A 19 8.39 15.28 -17.14
N ALA A 20 8.68 16.32 -17.90
CA ALA A 20 9.44 17.47 -17.42
C ALA A 20 8.68 18.23 -16.34
N GLN A 21 7.36 18.39 -16.48
CA GLN A 21 6.49 19.02 -15.49
C GLN A 21 6.38 18.17 -14.21
N GLY A 22 6.16 16.86 -14.33
CA GLY A 22 6.20 15.93 -13.20
C GLY A 22 7.54 15.97 -12.47
N ALA A 23 8.66 15.92 -13.21
CA ALA A 23 10.00 16.05 -12.64
C ALA A 23 10.22 17.40 -11.93
N LYS A 24 9.66 18.49 -12.46
CA LYS A 24 9.71 19.83 -11.84
C LYS A 24 8.91 19.86 -10.53
N ARG A 25 7.73 19.23 -10.46
CA ARG A 25 6.93 19.10 -9.24
C ARG A 25 7.64 18.25 -8.18
N VAL A 26 8.13 17.06 -8.54
CA VAL A 26 8.94 16.23 -7.64
C VAL A 26 10.12 17.03 -7.11
N ARG A 27 10.84 17.79 -7.95
CA ARG A 27 11.94 18.65 -7.51
C ARG A 27 11.49 19.73 -6.51
N ARG A 28 10.31 20.33 -6.67
CA ARG A 28 9.80 21.35 -5.73
C ARG A 28 9.50 20.80 -4.34
N ILE A 29 9.17 19.50 -4.22
CA ILE A 29 8.86 18.86 -2.93
C ILE A 29 10.12 18.22 -2.34
N THR A 30 10.87 17.50 -3.17
CA THR A 30 12.11 16.84 -2.76
C THR A 30 13.18 17.84 -2.36
N ARG A 31 13.34 18.98 -3.07
CA ARG A 31 14.43 19.92 -2.77
C ARG A 31 14.31 20.55 -1.37
N PRO A 32 13.19 21.14 -0.95
CA PRO A 32 13.08 21.69 0.41
C PRO A 32 13.29 20.61 1.48
N THR A 33 12.66 19.44 1.33
CA THR A 33 12.79 18.33 2.28
C THR A 33 14.25 17.85 2.38
N LEU A 34 14.93 17.71 1.23
CA LEU A 34 16.34 17.34 1.15
C LEU A 34 17.23 18.42 1.78
N THR A 35 17.00 19.69 1.43
CA THR A 35 17.79 20.83 1.93
C THR A 35 17.65 20.96 3.44
N VAL A 36 16.43 20.93 3.97
CA VAL A 36 16.18 20.99 5.43
C VAL A 36 16.82 19.79 6.12
N GLY A 37 16.66 18.58 5.57
CA GLY A 37 17.34 17.39 6.09
C GLY A 37 18.86 17.53 6.12
N LEU A 38 19.48 18.02 5.05
CA LEU A 38 20.93 18.25 4.99
C LEU A 38 21.41 19.35 5.94
N LEU A 39 20.65 20.44 6.09
CA LEU A 39 20.97 21.54 7.01
C LEU A 39 20.90 21.09 8.46
N LEU A 40 19.84 20.37 8.85
CA LEU A 40 19.71 19.81 10.20
C LEU A 40 20.83 18.80 10.48
N MET A 41 21.19 17.97 9.49
CA MET A 41 22.31 17.04 9.61
C MET A 41 23.65 17.76 9.83
N ALA A 42 23.90 18.83 9.06
CA ALA A 42 25.11 19.64 9.19
C ALA A 42 25.16 20.34 10.56
N ALA A 43 24.05 20.96 10.99
CA ALA A 43 23.94 21.61 12.29
C ALA A 43 24.23 20.62 13.44
N ALA A 44 23.62 19.43 13.38
CA ALA A 44 23.83 18.39 14.38
C ALA A 44 25.28 17.90 14.45
N SER A 45 25.98 17.86 13.31
CA SER A 45 27.38 17.44 13.23
C SER A 45 28.36 18.53 13.69
N VAL A 46 28.05 19.79 13.40
CA VAL A 46 28.90 20.95 13.76
C VAL A 46 28.79 21.29 15.25
N MET A 47 27.60 21.16 15.84
CA MET A 47 27.35 21.60 17.21
C MET A 47 28.31 20.99 18.25
N PRO A 48 28.56 19.65 18.30
CA PRO A 48 29.53 19.08 19.23
C PRO A 48 30.96 19.59 19.02
N VAL A 49 31.38 19.76 17.75
CA VAL A 49 32.72 20.25 17.41
C VAL A 49 32.89 21.72 17.80
N ALA A 50 31.86 22.54 17.58
CA ALA A 50 31.86 23.94 17.96
C ALA A 50 31.94 24.10 19.49
N MET A 51 31.18 23.30 20.25
CA MET A 51 31.25 23.31 21.72
C MET A 51 32.63 22.90 22.23
N LEU A 52 33.23 21.85 21.66
CA LEU A 52 34.60 21.46 21.99
C LEU A 52 35.62 22.58 21.73
N ARG A 53 35.52 23.26 20.58
CA ARG A 53 36.43 24.37 20.22
C ARG A 53 36.24 25.60 21.08
N ALA A 54 35.01 25.86 21.53
CA ALA A 54 34.70 26.95 22.44
C ALA A 54 35.20 26.70 23.88
N GLY A 55 35.94 25.61 24.13
CA GLY A 55 36.40 25.21 25.46
C GLY A 55 35.26 24.77 26.38
N SER A 56 34.04 24.63 25.84
CA SER A 56 32.91 24.11 26.60
C SER A 56 33.10 22.61 26.76
N ARG A 57 32.89 22.10 27.98
CA ARG A 57 32.77 20.66 28.17
C ARG A 57 31.56 20.21 27.36
N LEU A 58 31.73 19.19 26.52
CA LEU A 58 30.59 18.52 25.89
C LEU A 58 29.68 18.03 27.00
N THR A 59 28.57 18.74 27.21
CA THR A 59 27.54 18.29 28.13
C THR A 59 26.79 17.15 27.48
N GLU A 60 26.32 16.22 28.30
CA GLU A 60 25.51 15.10 27.83
C GLU A 60 24.27 15.58 27.06
N SER A 61 23.66 16.68 27.52
CA SER A 61 22.56 17.37 26.84
C SER A 61 22.85 17.74 25.38
N SER A 62 24.05 18.26 25.08
CA SER A 62 24.42 18.66 23.72
C SER A 62 24.48 17.48 22.75
N LEU A 63 24.89 16.30 23.24
CA LEU A 63 24.94 15.09 22.45
C LEU A 63 23.52 14.58 22.15
N TRP A 64 22.63 14.60 23.14
CA TRP A 64 21.23 14.19 22.95
C TRP A 64 20.50 15.08 21.94
N VAL A 65 20.68 16.40 22.02
CA VAL A 65 20.13 17.35 21.04
C VAL A 65 20.68 17.07 19.64
N SER A 66 21.99 16.85 19.51
CA SER A 66 22.60 16.47 18.22
C SER A 66 21.98 15.19 17.65
N MET A 67 21.80 14.15 18.47
CA MET A 67 21.23 12.89 18.01
C MET A 67 19.76 12.98 17.62
N SER A 68 18.97 13.80 18.31
CA SER A 68 17.58 14.11 17.94
C SER A 68 17.52 14.83 16.59
N LEU A 69 18.39 15.81 16.37
CA LEU A 69 18.49 16.51 15.10
C LEU A 69 18.92 15.57 13.97
N ILE A 70 19.88 14.67 14.20
CA ILE A 70 20.28 13.63 13.23
C ILE A 70 19.09 12.73 12.89
N THR A 71 18.32 12.33 13.90
CA THR A 71 17.14 11.45 13.71
C THR A 71 16.13 12.13 12.80
N VAL A 72 15.70 13.35 13.13
CA VAL A 72 14.75 14.12 12.32
C VAL A 72 15.31 14.38 10.92
N ALA A 73 16.57 14.79 10.82
CA ALA A 73 17.25 15.05 9.56
C ALA A 73 17.23 13.81 8.65
N ALA A 74 17.57 12.64 9.18
CA ALA A 74 17.57 11.41 8.42
C ALA A 74 16.16 10.99 7.96
N TYR A 75 15.13 11.14 8.79
CA TYR A 75 13.75 10.90 8.33
C TYR A 75 13.35 11.85 7.19
N LEU A 76 13.74 13.12 7.27
CA LEU A 76 13.53 14.06 6.16
C LEU A 76 14.32 13.65 4.91
N LEU A 77 15.55 13.17 5.04
CA LEU A 77 16.33 12.64 3.91
C LEU A 77 15.67 11.40 3.29
N ILE A 78 15.14 10.48 4.10
CA ILE A 78 14.42 9.29 3.63
C ILE A 78 13.13 9.70 2.91
N LEU A 79 12.39 10.68 3.45
CA LEU A 79 11.18 11.24 2.84
C LEU A 79 11.48 12.02 1.55
N ALA A 80 12.61 12.70 1.47
CA ALA A 80 13.02 13.44 0.28
C ALA A 80 13.28 12.49 -0.91
N VAL A 81 13.66 11.25 -0.65
CA VAL A 81 13.92 10.24 -1.67
C VAL A 81 12.61 9.62 -2.13
N THR A 82 12.17 10.03 -3.31
CA THR A 82 11.06 9.35 -3.99
C THR A 82 11.55 8.09 -4.70
N PRO A 83 10.71 7.05 -4.78
CA PRO A 83 11.05 5.82 -5.52
C PRO A 83 11.30 6.05 -7.02
N LEU A 84 10.87 7.20 -7.55
CA LEU A 84 11.10 7.62 -8.93
C LEU A 84 12.58 7.97 -9.22
N GLN A 85 13.44 8.06 -8.20
CA GLN A 85 14.83 8.50 -8.33
C GLN A 85 15.83 7.43 -7.84
N PRO A 86 16.05 6.33 -8.59
CA PRO A 86 16.89 5.21 -8.15
C PRO A 86 18.33 5.60 -7.78
N ARG A 87 18.88 6.63 -8.45
CA ARG A 87 20.21 7.18 -8.13
C ARG A 87 20.22 7.94 -6.81
N ALA A 88 19.18 8.73 -6.52
CA ALA A 88 19.06 9.45 -5.26
C ALA A 88 18.90 8.47 -4.09
N VAL A 89 18.07 7.44 -4.27
CA VAL A 89 17.88 6.36 -3.28
C VAL A 89 19.21 5.72 -2.91
N SER A 90 20.02 5.37 -3.91
CA SER A 90 21.31 4.72 -3.67
C SER A 90 22.30 5.64 -2.94
N ARG A 91 22.32 6.94 -3.27
CA ARG A 91 23.19 7.93 -2.60
C ARG A 91 22.76 8.19 -1.16
N VAL A 92 21.46 8.37 -0.91
CA VAL A 92 20.94 8.57 0.45
C VAL A 92 21.10 7.31 1.28
N ALA A 93 20.91 6.12 0.71
CA ALA A 93 21.17 4.87 1.40
C ALA A 93 22.66 4.73 1.80
N ALA A 94 23.58 5.08 0.90
CA ALA A 94 25.01 5.08 1.21
C ALA A 94 25.36 6.10 2.31
N LEU A 95 24.83 7.32 2.22
CA LEU A 95 24.99 8.36 3.23
C LEU A 95 24.45 7.89 4.59
N LEU A 96 23.24 7.36 4.64
CA LEU A 96 22.61 6.86 5.86
C LEU A 96 23.36 5.64 6.42
N SER A 97 23.93 4.79 5.57
CA SER A 97 24.74 3.64 6.04
C SER A 97 25.96 4.11 6.82
N VAL A 98 26.63 5.17 6.37
CA VAL A 98 27.76 5.79 7.10
C VAL A 98 27.24 6.45 8.38
N LEU A 99 26.14 7.19 8.30
CA LEU A 99 25.56 7.91 9.42
C LEU A 99 24.98 7.00 10.51
N VAL A 100 24.57 5.78 10.20
CA VAL A 100 24.14 4.78 11.19
C VAL A 100 25.34 4.28 11.99
N LEU A 101 26.52 4.15 11.37
CA LEU A 101 27.71 3.60 12.02
C LEU A 101 28.40 4.61 12.96
N VAL A 102 28.32 5.91 12.67
CA VAL A 102 29.02 6.95 13.45
C VAL A 102 28.48 7.10 14.89
N PRO A 103 27.16 7.23 15.14
CA PRO A 103 26.60 7.28 16.48
C PRO A 103 26.85 6.00 17.26
N VAL A 104 26.78 4.83 16.62
CA VAL A 104 27.05 3.53 17.25
C VAL A 104 28.50 3.46 17.70
N PHE A 105 29.43 3.83 16.82
CA PHE A 105 30.84 3.90 17.15
C PHE A 105 31.08 4.87 18.30
N TYR A 106 30.41 6.02 18.31
CA TYR A 106 30.53 6.99 19.38
C TYR A 106 29.97 6.45 20.70
N LEU A 107 28.73 5.96 20.72
CA LEU A 107 28.05 5.42 21.89
C LEU A 107 28.87 4.28 22.54
N VAL A 108 29.49 3.43 21.74
CA VAL A 108 30.27 2.30 22.24
C VAL A 108 31.61 2.75 22.79
N ASN A 109 32.33 3.61 22.09
CA ASN A 109 33.69 3.95 22.49
C ASN A 109 33.74 5.00 23.61
N THR A 110 32.73 5.87 23.72
CA THR A 110 32.72 6.93 24.74
C THR A 110 31.85 6.57 25.95
N PHE A 111 30.61 6.12 25.73
CA PHE A 111 29.67 5.90 26.84
C PHE A 111 29.93 4.61 27.60
N VAL A 112 30.25 3.49 26.92
CA VAL A 112 30.44 2.20 27.63
C VAL A 112 31.61 2.27 28.62
N PRO A 113 32.81 2.77 28.27
CA PRO A 113 33.91 2.86 29.23
C PRO A 113 33.68 3.91 30.33
N ALA A 114 32.95 4.99 30.03
CA ALA A 114 32.60 6.01 31.03
C ALA A 114 31.61 5.44 32.06
N HIS A 115 30.56 4.76 31.61
CA HIS A 115 29.59 4.12 32.51
C HIS A 115 30.21 2.96 33.29
N LEU A 116 31.07 2.13 32.69
CA LEU A 116 31.75 1.07 33.43
C LEU A 116 32.67 1.61 34.54
N ARG A 117 33.27 2.79 34.33
CA ARG A 117 34.07 3.48 35.36
C ARG A 117 33.18 4.08 36.46
N ASN A 118 32.10 4.75 36.09
CA ASN A 118 31.22 5.44 37.03
C ASN A 118 30.32 4.46 37.82
N ALA A 119 29.80 3.41 37.18
CA ALA A 119 28.94 2.42 37.84
C ALA A 119 29.63 1.74 39.04
N ARG A 120 30.96 1.59 39.00
CA ARG A 120 31.73 1.07 40.15
C ARG A 120 31.83 2.07 41.30
N ALA A 121 31.95 3.35 41.03
CA ALA A 121 32.06 4.40 42.04
C ALA A 121 30.68 4.77 42.63
N ASP A 122 29.66 4.85 41.79
CA ASP A 122 28.36 5.39 42.16
C ASP A 122 27.42 4.36 42.80
N CYS A 123 27.58 3.05 42.52
CA CYS A 123 26.72 2.02 43.13
C CYS A 123 26.76 2.05 44.68
N ALA A 124 27.84 2.56 45.29
CA ALA A 124 27.97 2.66 46.75
C ALA A 124 27.23 3.86 47.38
N ALA A 125 26.86 4.87 46.59
CA ALA A 125 26.34 6.14 47.10
C ALA A 125 24.79 6.20 47.21
N TYR A 126 24.09 5.15 46.78
CA TYR A 126 22.62 5.15 46.66
C TYR A 126 21.94 4.35 47.77
N ALA A 127 20.71 4.76 48.12
CA ALA A 127 19.89 4.11 49.15
C ALA A 127 19.56 2.64 48.83
N ASP A 128 19.43 2.28 47.54
CA ASP A 128 19.31 0.89 47.08
C ASP A 128 20.33 0.59 45.95
N PRO A 129 21.54 0.14 46.31
CA PRO A 129 22.59 -0.23 45.36
C PRO A 129 22.16 -1.33 44.40
N ARG A 130 21.33 -2.28 44.84
CA ARG A 130 21.00 -3.47 44.07
C ARG A 130 20.10 -3.14 42.89
N THR A 131 19.09 -2.30 43.12
CA THR A 131 18.19 -1.86 42.04
C THR A 131 18.94 -1.01 41.03
N ARG A 132 19.79 -0.07 41.47
CA ARG A 132 20.61 0.75 40.58
C ARG A 132 21.58 -0.09 39.74
N CYS A 133 22.36 -0.98 40.36
CA CYS A 133 23.29 -1.80 39.59
C CYS A 133 22.57 -2.75 38.61
N ARG A 134 21.33 -3.20 38.90
CA ARG A 134 20.49 -3.96 37.95
C ARG A 134 20.08 -3.11 36.75
N VAL A 135 19.62 -1.88 36.97
CA VAL A 135 19.24 -0.96 35.89
C VAL A 135 20.45 -0.63 35.02
N GLU A 136 21.60 -0.29 35.63
CA GLU A 136 22.83 -0.02 34.90
C GLU A 136 23.30 -1.21 34.06
N LEU A 137 23.17 -2.43 34.59
CA LEU A 137 23.45 -3.65 33.84
C LEU A 137 22.52 -3.80 32.63
N VAL A 138 21.22 -3.54 32.80
CA VAL A 138 20.25 -3.57 31.69
C VAL A 138 20.60 -2.52 30.64
N LEU A 139 20.91 -1.28 31.03
CA LEU A 139 21.32 -0.21 30.12
C LEU A 139 22.60 -0.56 29.37
N LEU A 140 23.59 -1.14 30.05
CA LEU A 140 24.83 -1.63 29.45
C LEU A 140 24.55 -2.72 28.41
N ILE A 141 23.70 -3.70 28.72
CA ILE A 141 23.31 -4.77 27.79
C ILE A 141 22.61 -4.17 26.56
N LEU A 142 21.63 -3.27 26.76
CA LEU A 142 20.93 -2.61 25.65
C LEU A 142 21.90 -1.85 24.73
N ARG A 143 22.85 -1.10 25.31
CA ARG A 143 23.87 -0.36 24.55
C ARG A 143 24.85 -1.29 23.84
N ALA A 144 25.23 -2.40 24.46
CA ALA A 144 26.08 -3.41 23.82
C ALA A 144 25.37 -4.07 22.64
N LEU A 145 24.06 -4.33 22.76
CA LEU A 145 23.23 -4.88 21.68
C LEU A 145 23.03 -3.91 20.51
N CYS A 146 23.18 -2.60 20.71
CA CYS A 146 23.15 -1.63 19.61
C CYS A 146 24.18 -1.98 18.52
N VAL A 147 25.39 -2.41 18.87
CA VAL A 147 26.45 -2.70 17.89
C VAL A 147 26.09 -3.79 16.90
N PRO A 148 25.76 -5.03 17.33
CA PRO A 148 25.40 -6.09 16.40
C PRO A 148 24.11 -5.76 15.64
N VAL A 149 23.12 -5.10 16.27
CA VAL A 149 21.87 -4.73 15.59
C VAL A 149 22.12 -3.72 14.47
N ASN A 150 22.92 -2.68 14.74
CA ASN A 150 23.27 -1.69 13.73
C ASN A 150 24.17 -2.29 12.64
N GLY A 151 25.14 -3.13 13.00
CA GLY A 151 25.97 -3.85 12.05
C GLY A 151 25.13 -4.74 11.11
N ALA A 152 24.17 -5.48 11.67
CA ALA A 152 23.25 -6.30 10.90
C ALA A 152 22.32 -5.45 10.02
N ALA A 153 21.80 -4.34 10.52
CA ALA A 153 20.97 -3.40 9.76
C ALA A 153 21.73 -2.78 8.57
N SER A 154 22.96 -2.31 8.78
CA SER A 154 23.83 -1.79 7.73
C SER A 154 24.21 -2.88 6.72
N ALA A 155 24.56 -4.08 7.17
CA ALA A 155 24.86 -5.20 6.29
C ALA A 155 23.64 -5.60 5.44
N HIS A 156 22.45 -5.64 6.04
CA HIS A 156 21.20 -5.91 5.33
C HIS A 156 20.90 -4.84 4.27
N LEU A 157 21.07 -3.56 4.63
CA LEU A 157 20.88 -2.45 3.70
C LEU A 157 21.86 -2.54 2.52
N LEU A 158 23.16 -2.72 2.78
CA LEU A 158 24.17 -2.87 1.73
C LEU A 158 23.90 -4.08 0.83
N TRP A 159 23.47 -5.20 1.41
CA TRP A 159 23.09 -6.40 0.66
C TRP A 159 21.88 -6.14 -0.26
N ARG A 160 20.86 -5.44 0.24
CA ARG A 160 19.68 -5.03 -0.56
C ARG A 160 20.04 -4.04 -1.67
N LEU A 161 20.97 -3.11 -1.41
CA LEU A 161 21.45 -2.16 -2.42
C LEU A 161 22.26 -2.83 -3.53
N ARG A 162 23.01 -3.90 -3.21
CA ARG A 162 23.79 -4.68 -4.18
C ARG A 162 22.93 -5.56 -5.07
N ARG A 163 21.83 -6.11 -4.56
CA ARG A 163 20.89 -6.89 -5.38
C ARG A 163 20.11 -5.96 -6.32
N LYS A 164 19.64 -6.51 -7.46
CA LYS A 164 18.68 -5.85 -8.37
C LYS A 164 17.28 -5.74 -7.73
N ALA A 165 17.22 -5.28 -6.48
CA ALA A 165 15.99 -5.00 -5.76
C ALA A 165 15.27 -3.82 -6.42
N SER A 166 13.93 -3.85 -6.36
CA SER A 166 13.13 -2.72 -6.83
C SER A 166 13.46 -1.47 -6.00
N VAL A 167 13.14 -0.28 -6.53
CA VAL A 167 13.43 0.96 -5.80
C VAL A 167 12.69 1.01 -4.46
N PHE A 168 11.44 0.53 -4.43
CA PHE A 168 10.62 0.45 -3.22
C PHE A 168 11.21 -0.49 -2.19
N GLN A 169 11.71 -1.66 -2.60
CA GLN A 169 12.40 -2.57 -1.69
C GLN A 169 13.65 -1.92 -1.08
N ARG A 170 14.36 -1.09 -1.84
CA ARG A 170 15.51 -0.32 -1.32
C ARG A 170 15.05 0.74 -0.32
N VAL A 171 14.02 1.52 -0.63
CA VAL A 171 13.46 2.51 0.30
C VAL A 171 12.95 1.84 1.57
N ASP A 172 12.24 0.72 1.47
CA ASP A 172 11.75 -0.06 2.61
C ASP A 172 12.90 -0.58 3.47
N ALA A 173 13.98 -1.08 2.84
CA ALA A 173 15.18 -1.49 3.54
C ALA A 173 15.88 -0.33 4.27
N ILE A 174 15.90 0.88 3.68
CA ILE A 174 16.45 2.08 4.33
C ILE A 174 15.64 2.40 5.58
N TRP A 175 14.30 2.44 5.50
CA TRP A 175 13.47 2.70 6.67
C TRP A 175 13.68 1.67 7.76
N VAL A 176 13.65 0.38 7.43
CA VAL A 176 13.80 -0.70 8.42
C VAL A 176 15.17 -0.64 9.06
N ALA A 177 16.23 -0.48 8.27
CA ALA A 177 17.59 -0.40 8.80
C ALA A 177 17.75 0.82 9.71
N PHE A 178 17.26 1.98 9.28
CA PHE A 178 17.33 3.20 10.07
C PHE A 178 16.51 3.08 11.37
N SER A 179 15.25 2.68 11.30
CA SER A 179 14.41 2.54 12.50
C SER A 179 14.92 1.49 13.48
N ALA A 180 15.46 0.36 13.00
CA ALA A 180 16.10 -0.62 13.88
C ALA A 180 17.33 -0.05 14.60
N SER A 181 18.08 0.83 13.92
CA SER A 181 19.29 1.47 14.44
C SER A 181 19.02 2.42 15.61
N TRP A 182 17.85 3.09 15.60
CA TRP A 182 17.46 4.08 16.62
C TRP A 182 16.52 3.54 17.70
N PHE A 183 15.94 2.35 17.51
CA PHE A 183 15.02 1.76 18.48
C PHE A 183 15.69 1.47 19.83
N LEU A 184 16.83 0.76 19.83
CA LEU A 184 17.52 0.40 21.07
C LEU A 184 18.10 1.61 21.81
N PRO A 185 18.75 2.59 21.16
CA PRO A 185 19.13 3.84 21.81
C PRO A 185 17.94 4.58 22.43
N GLY A 186 16.84 4.74 21.70
CA GLY A 186 15.62 5.39 22.21
C GLY A 186 15.03 4.66 23.42
N LEU A 187 14.94 3.33 23.36
CA LEU A 187 14.47 2.51 24.47
C LEU A 187 15.38 2.63 25.70
N SER A 188 16.70 2.61 25.49
CA SER A 188 17.67 2.76 26.60
C SER A 188 17.55 4.12 27.29
N ALA A 189 17.30 5.19 26.53
CA ALA A 189 17.09 6.53 27.07
C ALA A 189 15.81 6.61 27.93
N VAL A 190 14.70 6.03 27.44
CA VAL A 190 13.43 5.99 28.19
C VAL A 190 13.55 5.16 29.48
N ILE A 191 14.28 4.05 29.46
CA ILE A 191 14.51 3.24 30.68
C ILE A 191 15.38 4.00 31.69
N ALA A 192 16.47 4.60 31.24
CA ALA A 192 17.35 5.39 32.10
C ALA A 192 16.59 6.54 32.79
N PHE A 193 15.69 7.17 32.04
CA PHE A 193 14.81 8.20 32.60
C PHE A 193 13.83 7.64 33.64
N THR A 194 13.01 6.65 33.26
CA THR A 194 11.94 6.15 34.14
C THR A 194 12.45 5.53 35.44
N THR A 195 13.74 5.17 35.49
CA THR A 195 14.41 4.62 36.67
C THR A 195 15.16 5.66 37.50
N GLY A 196 15.18 6.94 37.08
CA GLY A 196 15.82 8.03 37.81
C GLY A 196 17.34 7.86 37.94
N THR A 197 18.01 7.24 36.94
CA THR A 197 19.47 7.03 37.03
C THR A 197 20.27 8.33 36.91
N TYR A 198 19.67 9.35 36.30
CA TYR A 198 20.16 10.73 36.27
C TYR A 198 19.55 11.48 37.46
N ILE A 199 20.37 12.00 38.37
CA ILE A 199 19.89 12.70 39.59
C ILE A 199 20.45 14.14 39.72
N SER A 200 21.33 14.60 38.83
CA SER A 200 22.08 15.83 39.13
C SER A 200 21.55 17.11 38.48
N ASP A 201 20.68 17.06 37.46
CA ASP A 201 20.23 18.30 36.80
C ASP A 201 18.90 18.12 36.00
N LEU A 202 17.83 18.74 36.48
CA LEU A 202 16.47 18.67 35.91
C LEU A 202 16.43 19.05 34.42
N ALA A 203 17.29 19.98 34.00
CA ALA A 203 17.35 20.41 32.60
C ALA A 203 17.99 19.35 31.68
N VAL A 204 18.94 18.57 32.19
CA VAL A 204 19.58 17.48 31.44
C VAL A 204 18.66 16.28 31.35
N GLU A 205 17.91 15.99 32.42
CA GLU A 205 16.86 14.97 32.45
C GLU A 205 15.82 15.21 31.36
N PHE A 206 15.17 16.38 31.36
CA PHE A 206 14.12 16.71 30.40
C PHE A 206 14.56 16.63 28.94
N GLN A 207 15.80 17.03 28.63
CA GLN A 207 16.32 16.97 27.25
C GLN A 207 16.66 15.54 26.80
N SER A 208 17.18 14.71 27.71
CA SER A 208 17.43 13.29 27.43
C SER A 208 16.12 12.53 27.20
N GLU A 209 15.07 12.86 27.96
CA GLU A 209 13.71 12.33 27.82
C GLU A 209 13.13 12.63 26.45
N ALA A 210 13.07 13.92 26.10
CA ALA A 210 12.49 14.36 24.84
C ALA A 210 13.20 13.69 23.66
N SER A 211 14.53 13.53 23.76
CA SER A 211 15.34 12.86 22.74
C SER A 211 15.06 11.37 22.64
N GLY A 212 15.03 10.65 23.78
CA GLY A 212 14.72 9.23 23.83
C GLY A 212 13.33 8.90 23.31
N VAL A 213 12.32 9.66 23.73
CA VAL A 213 10.94 9.55 23.26
C VAL A 213 10.86 9.84 21.76
N THR A 214 11.54 10.88 21.28
CA THR A 214 11.58 11.22 19.85
C THR A 214 12.17 10.06 19.02
N MET A 215 13.32 9.52 19.44
CA MET A 215 13.95 8.38 18.76
C MET A 215 13.05 7.16 18.72
N LEU A 216 12.44 6.81 19.86
CA LEU A 216 11.57 5.64 19.97
C LEU A 216 10.31 5.81 19.11
N PHE A 217 9.66 6.97 19.20
CA PHE A 217 8.47 7.31 18.43
C PHE A 217 8.73 7.17 16.93
N PHE A 218 9.80 7.81 16.42
CA PHE A 218 10.12 7.74 15.01
C PHE A 218 10.56 6.34 14.58
N SER A 219 11.24 5.57 15.44
CA SER A 219 11.60 4.17 15.16
C SER A 219 10.35 3.30 15.01
N LEU A 220 9.37 3.45 15.89
CA LEU A 220 8.09 2.73 15.79
C LEU A 220 7.31 3.12 14.53
N LEU A 221 7.25 4.42 14.21
CA LEU A 221 6.64 4.90 12.96
C LEU A 221 7.33 4.31 11.73
N GLY A 222 8.66 4.36 11.70
CA GLY A 222 9.43 3.88 10.57
C GLY A 222 9.43 2.35 10.45
N MET A 223 9.18 1.58 11.52
CA MET A 223 8.96 0.14 11.44
C MET A 223 7.56 -0.24 10.90
N SER A 224 6.57 0.65 11.02
CA SER A 224 5.20 0.41 10.55
C SER A 224 5.08 0.52 9.02
N LYS A 225 4.90 -0.63 8.34
CA LYS A 225 4.66 -0.71 6.89
C LYS A 225 3.51 0.22 6.44
N GLY A 226 2.43 0.29 7.22
CA GLY A 226 1.27 1.13 6.91
C GLY A 226 1.61 2.62 6.92
N VAL A 227 2.35 3.08 7.93
CA VAL A 227 2.80 4.48 8.02
C VAL A 227 3.76 4.82 6.89
N ARG A 228 4.74 3.95 6.60
CA ARG A 228 5.67 4.15 5.47
C ARG A 228 4.94 4.29 4.15
N ARG A 229 4.00 3.38 3.87
CA ARG A 229 3.18 3.41 2.65
C ARG A 229 2.30 4.65 2.58
N ARG A 230 1.69 5.08 3.68
CA ARG A 230 0.90 6.32 3.73
C ARG A 230 1.76 7.56 3.52
N ALA A 231 2.94 7.64 4.13
CA ALA A 231 3.84 8.78 4.00
C ALA A 231 4.38 8.89 2.56
N HIS A 232 4.84 7.78 1.98
CA HIS A 232 5.28 7.74 0.58
C HIS A 232 4.12 7.92 -0.39
N GLY A 233 2.95 7.35 -0.12
CA GLY A 233 1.73 7.54 -0.90
C GLY A 233 1.25 9.00 -0.86
N TRP A 234 1.35 9.67 0.29
CA TRP A 234 1.05 11.09 0.43
C TRP A 234 2.06 11.96 -0.31
N LEU A 235 3.36 11.68 -0.17
CA LEU A 235 4.40 12.38 -0.95
C LEU A 235 4.26 12.12 -2.45
N ALA A 236 3.86 10.91 -2.84
CA ALA A 236 3.58 10.54 -4.23
C ALA A 236 2.27 11.16 -4.74
N SER A 237 1.26 11.36 -3.89
CA SER A 237 0.02 12.06 -4.25
C SER A 237 0.26 13.55 -4.42
N ILE A 238 1.21 14.13 -3.67
CA ILE A 238 1.67 15.50 -3.89
C ILE A 238 2.61 15.55 -5.11
N GLY A 239 3.33 14.46 -5.40
CA GLY A 239 4.52 14.47 -6.23
C GLY A 239 4.46 13.81 -7.61
N GLY A 240 3.58 12.84 -7.90
CA GLY A 240 3.67 12.20 -9.22
C GLY A 240 2.91 10.91 -9.55
N GLU A 241 2.31 10.16 -8.62
CA GLU A 241 1.50 8.99 -9.04
C GLU A 241 0.26 9.47 -9.79
N THR A 242 -0.50 10.41 -9.23
CA THR A 242 -1.49 11.14 -10.01
C THR A 242 -0.89 11.74 -11.29
N SER A 243 0.38 12.16 -11.33
CA SER A 243 0.98 12.69 -12.56
C SER A 243 1.13 11.66 -13.68
N ALA A 244 1.49 10.40 -13.41
CA ALA A 244 1.60 9.39 -14.48
C ALA A 244 0.21 8.97 -14.99
N ALA A 245 -0.75 8.74 -14.09
CA ALA A 245 -2.14 8.47 -14.47
C ALA A 245 -2.74 9.69 -15.20
N VAL A 246 -2.57 10.91 -14.70
CA VAL A 246 -2.94 12.17 -15.38
C VAL A 246 -2.24 12.28 -16.73
N THR A 247 -0.97 11.91 -16.85
CA THR A 247 -0.26 11.93 -18.14
C THR A 247 -0.91 10.97 -19.15
N ILE A 248 -1.27 9.75 -18.73
CA ILE A 248 -1.97 8.80 -19.60
C ILE A 248 -3.38 9.34 -19.92
N SER A 249 -4.09 9.83 -18.91
CA SER A 249 -5.43 10.44 -19.04
C SER A 249 -5.45 11.61 -20.01
N THR A 250 -4.42 12.44 -19.99
CA THR A 250 -4.32 13.63 -20.85
C THR A 250 -3.99 13.27 -22.30
N MET A 251 -3.31 12.15 -22.52
CA MET A 251 -3.20 11.57 -23.86
C MET A 251 -4.57 11.10 -24.35
N PHE A 252 -5.33 10.40 -23.51
CA PHE A 252 -6.66 9.90 -23.87
C PHE A 252 -7.62 11.06 -24.18
N ALA A 253 -7.48 12.18 -23.45
CA ALA A 253 -8.24 13.41 -23.70
C ALA A 253 -7.85 14.16 -24.99
N GLY A 254 -6.91 13.63 -25.78
CA GLY A 254 -6.40 14.33 -26.95
C GLY A 254 -5.68 15.65 -26.61
N GLY A 255 -5.16 15.78 -25.39
CA GLY A 255 -4.36 16.92 -24.93
C GLY A 255 -4.93 18.32 -25.20
N GLY A 256 -6.26 18.47 -25.29
CA GLY A 256 -6.97 19.74 -25.45
C GLY A 256 -7.50 20.34 -24.13
N LEU A 257 -7.61 19.54 -23.06
CA LEU A 257 -7.99 20.02 -21.73
C LEU A 257 -6.78 20.63 -21.00
N ARG A 258 -7.01 21.60 -20.10
CA ARG A 258 -6.01 22.03 -19.11
C ARG A 258 -5.74 20.83 -18.20
N ALA A 259 -4.70 20.11 -18.58
CA ALA A 259 -4.56 18.68 -18.46
C ALA A 259 -4.68 18.09 -17.03
N ASP A 260 -4.27 18.84 -16.01
CA ASP A 260 -4.07 18.24 -14.69
C ASP A 260 -5.21 18.55 -13.71
N GLU A 261 -5.59 19.82 -13.56
CA GLU A 261 -6.57 20.24 -12.54
C GLU A 261 -7.99 19.85 -12.94
N ASP A 262 -8.37 20.07 -14.20
CA ASP A 262 -9.70 19.72 -14.70
C ASP A 262 -9.92 18.20 -14.71
N MET A 263 -8.89 17.41 -15.03
CA MET A 263 -8.99 15.95 -15.04
C MET A 263 -9.11 15.37 -13.64
N LEU A 264 -8.36 15.88 -12.66
CA LEU A 264 -8.49 15.46 -11.28
C LEU A 264 -9.83 15.90 -10.69
N ALA A 265 -10.25 17.14 -10.91
CA ALA A 265 -11.56 17.62 -10.46
C ALA A 265 -12.70 16.80 -11.06
N ARG A 266 -12.63 16.52 -12.36
CA ARG A 266 -13.59 15.64 -13.05
C ARG A 266 -13.58 14.24 -12.45
N THR A 267 -12.41 13.63 -12.32
CA THR A 267 -12.28 12.30 -11.70
C THR A 267 -12.88 12.28 -10.30
N HIS A 268 -12.62 13.29 -9.47
CA HIS A 268 -13.22 13.37 -8.13
C HIS A 268 -14.74 13.51 -8.15
N ALA A 269 -15.30 14.17 -9.17
CA ALA A 269 -16.75 14.34 -9.33
C ALA A 269 -17.43 13.07 -9.86
N THR A 270 -16.75 12.29 -10.70
CA THR A 270 -17.33 11.14 -11.41
C THR A 270 -16.90 9.78 -10.87
N LEU A 271 -15.88 9.73 -10.01
CA LEU A 271 -15.42 8.48 -9.40
C LEU A 271 -16.50 7.96 -8.44
N CYS A 272 -17.01 6.79 -8.78
CA CYS A 272 -17.95 6.05 -7.98
C CYS A 272 -17.49 4.60 -7.84
N SER A 273 -18.18 3.84 -7.01
CA SER A 273 -17.96 2.41 -6.82
C SER A 273 -19.28 1.72 -6.57
N VAL A 274 -19.34 0.41 -6.81
CA VAL A 274 -20.49 -0.42 -6.49
C VAL A 274 -20.09 -1.46 -5.45
N SER A 275 -21.00 -1.81 -4.54
CA SER A 275 -20.81 -2.97 -3.66
C SER A 275 -20.77 -4.25 -4.50
N ALA A 276 -19.79 -5.11 -4.28
CA ALA A 276 -19.70 -6.39 -4.99
C ALA A 276 -20.95 -7.28 -4.81
N ALA A 277 -21.76 -7.03 -3.78
CA ALA A 277 -23.05 -7.69 -3.57
C ALA A 277 -24.14 -7.28 -4.58
N HIS A 278 -24.04 -6.09 -5.18
CA HIS A 278 -25.01 -5.57 -6.15
C HIS A 278 -24.64 -5.92 -7.60
N VAL A 279 -23.46 -6.49 -7.82
CA VAL A 279 -23.04 -6.94 -9.15
C VAL A 279 -23.80 -8.21 -9.53
N THR A 280 -24.53 -8.17 -10.63
CA THR A 280 -25.38 -9.27 -11.12
C THR A 280 -24.82 -9.92 -12.38
N LEU A 281 -25.30 -11.12 -12.71
CA LEU A 281 -24.96 -11.79 -13.98
C LEU A 281 -25.41 -10.96 -15.18
N ALA A 282 -26.60 -10.35 -15.11
CA ALA A 282 -27.15 -9.52 -16.17
C ALA A 282 -26.20 -8.38 -16.58
N ALA A 283 -25.49 -7.79 -15.61
CA ALA A 283 -24.49 -6.77 -15.89
C ALA A 283 -23.30 -7.27 -16.73
N PHE A 284 -23.00 -8.57 -16.68
CA PHE A 284 -21.99 -9.19 -17.55
C PHE A 284 -22.55 -9.64 -18.90
N CYS A 285 -23.86 -9.76 -19.12
CA CYS A 285 -24.40 -10.34 -20.36
C CYS A 285 -24.30 -9.42 -21.59
N SER A 286 -24.22 -8.11 -21.40
CA SER A 286 -24.18 -7.13 -22.49
C SER A 286 -23.15 -6.05 -22.21
N SER A 287 -22.52 -5.52 -23.25
CA SER A 287 -21.67 -4.33 -23.19
C SER A 287 -22.48 -3.02 -23.29
N GLU A 288 -23.76 -3.07 -23.65
CA GLU A 288 -24.62 -1.89 -23.80
C GLU A 288 -24.92 -1.25 -22.46
N SER A 289 -24.65 0.03 -22.29
CA SER A 289 -24.84 0.72 -21.03
C SER A 289 -26.28 0.63 -20.51
N ALA A 290 -26.42 0.56 -19.19
CA ALA A 290 -27.71 0.49 -18.52
C ALA A 290 -27.70 1.53 -17.40
N ASP A 291 -28.30 2.69 -17.64
CA ASP A 291 -28.29 3.82 -16.70
C ASP A 291 -28.81 3.43 -15.31
N GLU A 292 -29.75 2.49 -15.24
CA GLU A 292 -30.27 1.92 -13.98
C GLU A 292 -29.18 1.26 -13.11
N LEU A 293 -28.10 0.74 -13.71
CA LEU A 293 -26.99 0.16 -12.95
C LEU A 293 -26.15 1.24 -12.28
N PHE A 294 -26.10 2.46 -12.83
CA PHE A 294 -25.39 3.58 -12.24
C PHE A 294 -26.02 4.00 -10.91
N ASP A 295 -27.34 3.88 -10.77
CA ASP A 295 -28.07 4.18 -9.53
C ASP A 295 -27.66 3.28 -8.35
N ALA A 296 -27.09 2.10 -8.64
CA ALA A 296 -26.56 1.19 -7.62
C ALA A 296 -25.15 1.57 -7.13
N THR A 297 -24.52 2.60 -7.72
CA THR A 297 -23.20 3.07 -7.32
C THR A 297 -23.26 4.06 -6.16
N SER A 298 -22.10 4.34 -5.57
CA SER A 298 -21.91 5.37 -4.56
C SER A 298 -20.65 6.17 -4.88
N PRO A 299 -20.64 7.49 -4.69
CA PRO A 299 -19.45 8.31 -4.87
C PRO A 299 -18.27 7.77 -4.04
N ALA A 300 -17.07 7.80 -4.61
CA ALA A 300 -15.88 7.24 -4.00
C ALA A 300 -14.68 8.18 -4.13
N ARG A 301 -13.70 8.06 -3.24
CA ARG A 301 -12.42 8.77 -3.36
C ARG A 301 -11.31 7.85 -3.87
N LEU A 302 -10.30 8.44 -4.50
CA LEU A 302 -9.08 7.74 -4.88
C LEU A 302 -8.48 7.03 -3.65
N GLY A 303 -8.26 5.72 -3.75
CA GLY A 303 -7.73 4.86 -2.69
C GLY A 303 -8.79 4.21 -1.79
N GLU A 304 -10.07 4.53 -1.94
CA GLU A 304 -11.18 3.93 -1.17
C GLU A 304 -11.74 2.66 -1.81
N ILE A 305 -11.61 2.51 -3.13
CA ILE A 305 -12.12 1.37 -3.88
C ILE A 305 -11.19 0.17 -3.71
N ASP A 306 -11.74 -0.98 -3.30
CA ASP A 306 -10.95 -2.18 -3.03
C ASP A 306 -10.37 -2.81 -4.29
N ALA A 307 -11.11 -2.80 -5.39
CA ALA A 307 -10.65 -3.38 -6.64
C ALA A 307 -11.20 -2.70 -7.89
N PHE A 308 -10.36 -2.62 -8.91
CA PHE A 308 -10.77 -2.41 -10.30
C PHE A 308 -10.98 -3.78 -10.94
N ILE A 309 -12.13 -4.00 -11.59
CA ILE A 309 -12.45 -5.28 -12.24
C ILE A 309 -12.17 -5.15 -13.74
N SER A 310 -11.07 -5.77 -14.20
CA SER A 310 -10.73 -5.84 -15.62
C SER A 310 -11.14 -7.19 -16.21
N HIS A 311 -11.81 -7.14 -17.35
CA HIS A 311 -12.34 -8.30 -18.04
C HIS A 311 -12.54 -7.99 -19.53
N SER A 312 -12.60 -9.03 -20.37
CA SER A 312 -13.01 -8.88 -21.77
C SER A 312 -14.50 -9.12 -21.91
N TRP A 313 -15.21 -8.27 -22.65
CA TRP A 313 -16.63 -8.46 -23.00
C TRP A 313 -16.90 -9.64 -23.95
N TRP A 314 -15.87 -10.20 -24.59
CA TRP A 314 -15.98 -11.29 -25.58
C TRP A 314 -15.95 -12.68 -24.96
N ASP A 315 -15.60 -12.73 -23.68
CA ASP A 315 -15.60 -13.93 -22.87
C ASP A 315 -17.03 -14.34 -22.45
N ASP A 316 -17.22 -15.59 -22.04
CA ASP A 316 -18.53 -16.07 -21.59
C ASP A 316 -18.99 -15.31 -20.31
N PRO A 317 -20.20 -14.72 -20.31
CA PRO A 317 -20.68 -13.92 -19.18
C PRO A 317 -20.87 -14.74 -17.91
N SER A 318 -21.25 -16.01 -18.01
CA SER A 318 -21.49 -16.89 -16.86
C SER A 318 -20.16 -17.27 -16.20
N GLU A 319 -19.14 -17.59 -16.99
CA GLU A 319 -17.79 -17.88 -16.49
C GLU A 319 -17.15 -16.64 -15.84
N ARG A 320 -17.28 -15.46 -16.47
CA ARG A 320 -16.85 -14.19 -15.87
C ARG A 320 -17.51 -13.94 -14.52
N PHE A 321 -18.83 -14.08 -14.46
CA PHE A 321 -19.58 -13.83 -13.23
C PHE A 321 -19.21 -14.86 -12.15
N ALA A 322 -19.03 -16.13 -12.51
CA ALA A 322 -18.59 -17.16 -11.58
C ALA A 322 -17.18 -16.84 -11.01
N ALA A 323 -16.24 -16.42 -11.86
CA ALA A 323 -14.92 -15.98 -11.43
C ALA A 323 -15.00 -14.77 -10.48
N PHE A 324 -15.84 -13.79 -10.81
CA PHE A 324 -16.09 -12.64 -9.95
C PHE A 324 -16.70 -13.02 -8.59
N GLN A 325 -17.68 -13.94 -8.56
CA GLN A 325 -18.28 -14.40 -7.31
C GLN A 325 -17.27 -15.19 -6.46
N ALA A 326 -16.40 -15.99 -7.08
CA ALA A 326 -15.33 -16.69 -6.37
C ALA A 326 -14.38 -15.69 -5.69
N TRP A 327 -13.96 -14.65 -6.41
CA TRP A 327 -13.18 -13.55 -5.85
C TRP A 327 -13.86 -12.88 -4.67
N ARG A 328 -15.13 -12.48 -4.85
CA ARG A 328 -15.93 -11.78 -3.86
C ARG A 328 -16.06 -12.61 -2.58
N ALA A 329 -16.33 -13.91 -2.70
CA ALA A 329 -16.45 -14.82 -1.57
C ALA A 329 -15.13 -14.88 -0.76
N GLU A 330 -13.99 -14.95 -1.46
CA GLU A 330 -12.67 -14.94 -0.84
C GLU A 330 -12.38 -13.61 -0.14
N PHE A 331 -12.66 -12.48 -0.80
CA PHE A 331 -12.51 -11.16 -0.21
C PHE A 331 -13.35 -11.02 1.07
N LYS A 332 -14.63 -11.42 1.01
CA LYS A 332 -15.55 -11.34 2.16
C LYS A 332 -15.07 -12.22 3.32
N ARG A 333 -14.49 -13.37 3.02
CA ARG A 333 -13.91 -14.28 4.02
C ARG A 333 -12.70 -13.65 4.71
N GLU A 334 -11.80 -13.02 3.94
CA GLU A 334 -10.57 -12.38 4.42
C GLU A 334 -10.88 -11.10 5.21
N HIS A 335 -11.70 -10.21 4.67
CA HIS A 335 -11.92 -8.87 5.20
C HIS A 335 -13.18 -8.70 6.05
N LYS A 336 -14.03 -9.73 6.14
CA LYS A 336 -15.30 -9.72 6.90
C LYS A 336 -16.29 -8.62 6.50
N ARG A 337 -16.22 -8.17 5.25
CA ARG A 337 -17.13 -7.18 4.64
C ARG A 337 -17.22 -7.39 3.13
N GLU A 338 -18.23 -6.79 2.49
CA GLU A 338 -18.29 -6.74 1.03
C GLU A 338 -17.18 -5.83 0.46
N ALA A 339 -16.69 -6.16 -0.73
CA ALA A 339 -15.75 -5.32 -1.45
C ALA A 339 -16.48 -4.15 -2.11
N THR A 340 -15.85 -2.97 -2.13
CA THR A 340 -16.24 -1.88 -3.03
C THR A 340 -15.43 -2.00 -4.31
N VAL A 341 -16.10 -2.04 -5.46
CA VAL A 341 -15.45 -2.28 -6.75
C VAL A 341 -15.77 -1.19 -7.76
N TRP A 342 -14.81 -0.94 -8.64
CA TRP A 342 -15.03 -0.20 -9.88
C TRP A 342 -15.20 -1.23 -11.00
N LEU A 343 -16.36 -1.21 -11.64
CA LEU A 343 -16.71 -2.04 -12.80
C LEU A 343 -17.29 -1.09 -13.85
N ASP A 344 -16.71 -1.10 -15.04
CA ASP A 344 -17.02 -0.18 -16.15
C ASP A 344 -18.54 -0.01 -16.35
N LYS A 345 -19.26 -1.12 -16.41
CA LYS A 345 -20.70 -1.15 -16.63
C LYS A 345 -21.54 -0.43 -15.58
N TYR A 346 -21.08 -0.41 -14.33
CA TYR A 346 -21.75 0.31 -13.24
C TYR A 346 -21.26 1.74 -13.13
N CYS A 347 -19.95 1.95 -13.29
CA CYS A 347 -19.28 3.18 -12.86
C CYS A 347 -19.06 4.17 -14.02
N MET A 348 -19.44 3.81 -15.25
CA MET A 348 -19.39 4.67 -16.43
C MET A 348 -20.80 4.94 -16.94
N GLN A 349 -21.21 6.21 -16.95
CA GLN A 349 -22.50 6.62 -17.52
C GLN A 349 -22.45 6.53 -19.06
N SER A 350 -23.52 6.02 -19.66
CA SER A 350 -23.69 5.82 -21.11
C SER A 350 -23.35 7.06 -21.94
N ASP A 351 -23.94 8.17 -21.53
CA ASP A 351 -24.02 9.43 -22.24
C ASP A 351 -22.72 10.24 -22.12
N ASP A 352 -21.88 9.90 -21.14
CA ASP A 352 -20.63 10.58 -20.83
C ASP A 352 -19.39 9.69 -21.04
N ALA A 353 -19.52 8.57 -21.76
CA ALA A 353 -18.40 7.66 -22.03
C ALA A 353 -17.19 8.38 -22.63
N ALA A 354 -17.40 9.31 -23.56
CA ALA A 354 -16.34 10.11 -24.17
C ALA A 354 -15.59 11.01 -23.16
N ARG A 355 -16.25 11.42 -22.07
CA ARG A 355 -15.62 12.23 -21.02
C ARG A 355 -15.09 11.40 -19.85
N SER A 356 -15.65 10.22 -19.63
CA SER A 356 -15.23 9.27 -18.60
C SER A 356 -14.01 8.48 -19.01
N LEU A 357 -13.87 8.14 -20.30
CA LEU A 357 -12.76 7.34 -20.80
C LEU A 357 -11.38 7.99 -20.57
N PRO A 358 -11.19 9.31 -20.73
CA PRO A 358 -9.95 9.96 -20.32
C PRO A 358 -9.64 9.87 -18.83
N CYS A 359 -10.64 9.67 -17.97
CA CYS A 359 -10.44 9.50 -16.53
C CYS A 359 -10.09 8.06 -16.14
N LEU A 360 -10.19 7.09 -17.07
CA LEU A 360 -9.94 5.66 -16.81
C LEU A 360 -8.57 5.41 -16.14
N PRO A 361 -7.45 6.01 -16.57
CA PRO A 361 -6.17 5.81 -15.88
C PRO A 361 -6.19 6.24 -14.43
N LEU A 362 -6.95 7.29 -14.09
CA LEU A 362 -7.11 7.75 -12.72
C LEU A 362 -8.00 6.80 -11.93
N TYR A 363 -9.10 6.30 -12.51
CA TYR A 363 -9.96 5.29 -11.89
C TYR A 363 -9.21 4.01 -11.53
N VAL A 364 -8.42 3.48 -12.48
CA VAL A 364 -7.55 2.31 -12.28
C VAL A 364 -6.54 2.57 -11.16
N SER A 365 -5.84 3.71 -11.22
CA SER A 365 -4.83 4.06 -10.21
C SER A 365 -5.43 4.28 -8.80
N GLY A 366 -6.69 4.72 -8.75
CA GLY A 366 -7.46 4.95 -7.54
C GLY A 366 -7.93 3.68 -6.83
N CYS A 367 -7.83 2.52 -7.47
CA CYS A 367 -8.20 1.24 -6.86
C CYS A 367 -7.01 0.60 -6.11
N ARG A 368 -7.29 -0.15 -5.04
CA ARG A 368 -6.26 -0.83 -4.24
C ARG A 368 -5.71 -2.09 -4.89
N ASN A 369 -6.57 -2.82 -5.61
CA ASN A 369 -6.20 -4.04 -6.32
C ASN A 369 -6.70 -3.96 -7.77
N LEU A 370 -6.07 -4.74 -8.64
CA LEU A 370 -6.58 -5.03 -9.98
C LEU A 370 -6.98 -6.50 -10.01
N VAL A 371 -8.26 -6.77 -10.27
CA VAL A 371 -8.81 -8.12 -10.38
C VAL A 371 -9.02 -8.41 -11.86
N LEU A 372 -8.27 -9.38 -12.38
CA LEU A 372 -8.38 -9.86 -13.74
C LEU A 372 -9.28 -11.09 -13.78
N LEU A 373 -10.46 -10.95 -14.39
CA LEU A 373 -11.30 -12.09 -14.73
C LEU A 373 -10.77 -12.65 -16.05
N ARG A 374 -9.87 -13.64 -15.94
CA ARG A 374 -9.03 -14.08 -17.06
C ARG A 374 -9.73 -15.16 -17.87
N GLY A 375 -10.38 -14.74 -18.95
CA GLY A 375 -10.82 -15.61 -20.03
C GLY A 375 -9.84 -15.70 -21.20
N PRO A 376 -10.20 -16.50 -22.22
CA PRO A 376 -9.37 -16.72 -23.41
C PRO A 376 -9.14 -15.46 -24.24
N THR A 377 -10.05 -14.48 -24.20
CA THR A 377 -9.94 -13.27 -25.04
C THR A 377 -9.31 -12.08 -24.33
N LEU A 378 -9.13 -12.12 -23.00
CA LEU A 378 -8.65 -10.97 -22.20
C LEU A 378 -7.38 -10.31 -22.77
N LEU A 379 -6.35 -11.11 -23.04
CA LEU A 379 -5.05 -10.60 -23.51
C LEU A 379 -5.06 -10.20 -24.99
N GLY A 380 -6.11 -10.54 -25.72
CA GLY A 380 -6.35 -10.08 -27.08
C GLY A 380 -7.03 -8.70 -27.14
N ARG A 381 -7.51 -8.16 -26.02
CA ARG A 381 -8.20 -6.87 -25.96
C ARG A 381 -7.27 -5.76 -25.50
N MET A 382 -7.04 -4.78 -26.36
CA MET A 382 -6.11 -3.68 -26.07
C MET A 382 -6.58 -2.81 -24.88
N TRP A 383 -7.89 -2.65 -24.68
CA TRP A 383 -8.42 -1.96 -23.50
C TRP A 383 -8.09 -2.68 -22.17
N CYS A 384 -8.19 -4.01 -22.12
CA CYS A 384 -7.79 -4.76 -20.94
C CYS A 384 -6.27 -4.65 -20.70
N LEU A 385 -5.48 -4.68 -21.79
CA LEU A 385 -4.04 -4.50 -21.68
C LEU A 385 -3.64 -3.10 -21.22
N ILE A 386 -4.36 -2.04 -21.63
CA ILE A 386 -4.04 -0.68 -21.16
C ILE A 386 -4.39 -0.51 -19.68
N GLU A 387 -5.45 -1.11 -19.17
CA GLU A 387 -5.77 -1.13 -17.73
C GLU A 387 -4.65 -1.80 -16.93
N LEU A 388 -4.19 -2.97 -17.39
CA LEU A 388 -3.04 -3.67 -16.83
C LEU A 388 -1.77 -2.83 -16.88
N PHE A 389 -1.51 -2.21 -18.02
CA PHE A 389 -0.36 -1.35 -18.24
C PHE A 389 -0.37 -0.15 -17.29
N ILE A 390 -1.52 0.52 -17.16
CA ILE A 390 -1.71 1.62 -16.22
C ILE A 390 -1.41 1.09 -14.82
N PHE A 391 -2.07 0.02 -14.37
CA PHE A 391 -1.90 -0.48 -13.02
C PHE A 391 -0.44 -0.86 -12.71
N LEU A 392 0.25 -1.57 -13.62
CA LEU A 392 1.66 -1.94 -13.49
C LEU A 392 2.60 -0.73 -13.50
N THR A 393 2.26 0.30 -14.26
CA THR A 393 3.04 1.55 -14.32
C THR A 393 2.83 2.38 -13.06
N MET A 394 1.62 2.34 -12.50
CA MET A 394 1.20 3.12 -11.35
C MET A 394 1.56 2.48 -10.01
N ARG A 395 1.78 1.16 -9.98
CA ARG A 395 2.01 0.40 -8.76
C ARG A 395 3.31 -0.39 -8.83
N ASP A 396 4.16 -0.23 -7.82
CA ASP A 396 5.38 -1.00 -7.68
C ASP A 396 5.16 -2.31 -6.93
N GLY A 397 4.37 -3.19 -7.55
CA GLY A 397 4.14 -4.52 -7.01
C GLY A 397 3.16 -5.31 -7.84
N LEU A 398 3.52 -6.56 -8.16
CA LEU A 398 2.57 -7.50 -8.77
C LEU A 398 1.63 -8.11 -7.72
N ASP A 399 1.85 -7.81 -6.44
CA ASP A 399 1.14 -8.36 -5.28
C ASP A 399 -0.31 -7.88 -5.19
N GLU A 400 -0.63 -6.76 -5.82
CA GLU A 400 -1.96 -6.14 -5.86
C GLU A 400 -2.76 -6.56 -7.09
N ILE A 401 -2.19 -7.41 -7.97
CA ILE A 401 -2.90 -8.02 -9.10
C ILE A 401 -3.37 -9.41 -8.69
N VAL A 402 -4.68 -9.61 -8.78
CA VAL A 402 -5.36 -10.89 -8.53
C VAL A 402 -5.86 -11.42 -9.86
N VAL A 403 -5.44 -12.62 -10.23
CA VAL A 403 -5.81 -13.22 -11.52
C VAL A 403 -6.66 -14.44 -11.28
N ILE A 404 -7.83 -14.48 -11.90
CA ILE A 404 -8.85 -15.50 -11.68
C ILE A 404 -9.20 -16.12 -13.02
N PRO A 405 -8.57 -17.25 -13.36
CA PRO A 405 -8.84 -17.94 -14.61
C PRO A 405 -10.25 -18.53 -14.62
N PHE A 406 -10.87 -18.56 -15.81
CA PHE A 406 -12.12 -19.29 -16.02
C PHE A 406 -11.92 -20.81 -15.93
N GLY A 407 -13.02 -21.57 -15.87
CA GLY A 407 -12.99 -23.03 -15.75
C GLY A 407 -12.47 -23.55 -14.40
N ASN A 408 -11.81 -22.71 -13.62
CA ASN A 408 -11.36 -23.03 -12.27
C ASN A 408 -12.41 -22.71 -11.21
N ALA A 409 -13.62 -22.26 -11.55
CA ALA A 409 -14.71 -22.34 -10.57
C ALA A 409 -14.91 -23.83 -10.24
N PRO A 410 -14.86 -24.26 -8.97
CA PRO A 410 -15.20 -25.64 -8.66
C PRO A 410 -16.59 -25.86 -9.23
N SER A 411 -16.75 -26.77 -10.20
CA SER A 411 -18.09 -27.22 -10.54
C SER A 411 -18.69 -27.68 -9.21
N LEU A 412 -19.86 -27.14 -8.85
CA LEU A 412 -20.54 -27.53 -7.62
C LEU A 412 -20.83 -29.04 -7.62
N ASP A 413 -20.72 -29.67 -8.80
CA ASP A 413 -21.04 -31.06 -9.09
C ASP A 413 -19.84 -32.02 -9.00
N GLY A 414 -18.61 -31.52 -8.76
CA GLY A 414 -17.46 -32.37 -8.40
C GLY A 414 -16.96 -33.34 -9.50
N VAL A 415 -17.23 -33.06 -10.77
CA VAL A 415 -16.70 -33.83 -11.90
C VAL A 415 -15.29 -33.33 -12.24
N ASP A 416 -14.28 -34.18 -12.09
CA ASP A 416 -12.88 -33.89 -12.41
C ASP A 416 -12.69 -33.79 -13.93
N ALA A 417 -12.20 -32.65 -14.43
CA ALA A 417 -11.92 -32.43 -15.85
C ALA A 417 -10.69 -33.23 -16.31
N THR A 418 -10.78 -33.84 -17.48
CA THR A 418 -9.69 -34.62 -18.08
C THR A 418 -8.56 -33.72 -18.61
N PRO A 419 -7.27 -34.16 -18.55
CA PRO A 419 -6.13 -33.37 -19.04
C PRO A 419 -6.15 -33.04 -20.55
N GLU A 420 -6.96 -33.74 -21.34
CA GLU A 420 -7.12 -33.49 -22.78
C GLU A 420 -7.99 -32.25 -23.07
N ASP A 421 -8.70 -31.71 -22.08
CA ASP A 421 -9.46 -30.47 -22.18
C ASP A 421 -8.62 -29.24 -21.83
N ALA A 422 -7.32 -29.28 -22.16
CA ALA A 422 -6.41 -28.15 -21.95
C ALA A 422 -7.01 -26.91 -22.62
N SER A 423 -7.37 -25.95 -21.77
CA SER A 423 -8.07 -24.72 -22.10
C SER A 423 -7.48 -24.03 -23.35
N PRO A 424 -8.31 -23.39 -24.21
CA PRO A 424 -7.92 -22.53 -25.34
C PRO A 424 -6.92 -21.39 -25.03
N PHE A 425 -6.47 -21.28 -23.79
CA PHE A 425 -5.34 -20.51 -23.28
C PHE A 425 -4.09 -20.55 -24.17
N ASP A 426 -3.93 -21.61 -24.95
CA ASP A 426 -2.84 -21.82 -25.89
C ASP A 426 -2.79 -20.78 -27.04
N VAL A 427 -3.91 -20.20 -27.47
CA VAL A 427 -3.90 -19.39 -28.71
C VAL A 427 -3.07 -18.10 -28.62
N PHE A 428 -2.97 -17.48 -27.43
CA PHE A 428 -2.18 -16.24 -27.22
C PHE A 428 -0.90 -16.42 -26.41
N THR A 429 -0.73 -17.52 -25.68
CA THR A 429 0.49 -17.80 -24.90
C THR A 429 1.36 -18.93 -25.46
N THR A 430 0.82 -19.78 -26.34
CA THR A 430 1.56 -20.91 -26.97
C THR A 430 1.49 -20.89 -28.49
N ARG A 431 1.64 -19.71 -29.11
CA ARG A 431 2.34 -19.75 -30.41
C ARG A 431 3.70 -20.41 -30.17
N ALA A 432 4.14 -21.23 -31.13
CA ALA A 432 5.34 -22.07 -31.03
C ALA A 432 6.64 -21.30 -30.71
N ASP A 433 6.61 -19.96 -30.75
CA ASP A 433 7.68 -19.04 -30.37
C ASP A 433 7.63 -18.58 -28.90
N GLY A 434 6.57 -18.87 -28.14
CA GLY A 434 6.41 -18.55 -26.72
C GLY A 434 6.41 -17.06 -26.38
N CYS A 435 6.20 -16.18 -27.37
CA CYS A 435 6.36 -14.74 -27.22
C CYS A 435 5.01 -14.00 -27.25
N PHE A 436 4.51 -13.59 -26.08
CA PHE A 436 3.39 -12.65 -25.98
C PHE A 436 3.80 -11.26 -26.49
N ASP A 437 2.95 -10.64 -27.31
CA ASP A 437 3.12 -9.26 -27.77
C ASP A 437 1.82 -8.45 -27.70
N ALA A 438 1.77 -7.48 -26.79
CA ALA A 438 0.64 -6.58 -26.62
C ALA A 438 0.29 -5.77 -27.89
N ARG A 439 1.21 -5.58 -28.85
CA ARG A 439 0.91 -4.92 -30.13
C ARG A 439 -0.11 -5.68 -30.98
N ARG A 440 -0.30 -6.98 -30.71
CA ARG A 440 -1.24 -7.83 -31.44
C ARG A 440 -2.65 -7.77 -30.86
N ALA A 441 -2.85 -7.14 -29.71
CA ALA A 441 -4.17 -6.94 -29.16
C ALA A 441 -4.96 -5.92 -29.99
N SER A 442 -6.26 -6.09 -30.04
CA SER A 442 -7.16 -5.27 -30.84
C SER A 442 -8.19 -4.52 -29.98
N CYS A 443 -8.59 -3.37 -30.49
CA CYS A 443 -9.80 -2.64 -30.11
C CYS A 443 -10.88 -2.85 -31.15
N THR A 444 -12.10 -2.41 -30.84
CA THR A 444 -13.20 -2.30 -31.83
C THR A 444 -12.80 -1.38 -32.99
N TYR A 445 -12.05 -0.31 -32.71
CA TYR A 445 -11.50 0.59 -33.71
C TYR A 445 -9.98 0.41 -33.84
N GLU A 446 -9.48 0.26 -35.06
CA GLU A 446 -8.05 0.06 -35.32
C GLU A 446 -7.20 1.28 -34.87
N ALA A 447 -7.75 2.49 -35.03
CA ALA A 447 -7.13 3.73 -34.59
C ALA A 447 -6.81 3.71 -33.07
N ASP A 448 -7.74 3.20 -32.26
CA ASP A 448 -7.57 3.06 -30.82
C ASP A 448 -6.45 2.07 -30.49
N SER A 449 -6.39 0.95 -31.22
CA SER A 449 -5.33 -0.06 -31.04
C SER A 449 -3.95 0.54 -31.27
N THR A 450 -3.80 1.28 -32.37
CA THR A 450 -2.56 1.97 -32.75
C THR A 450 -2.19 3.03 -31.73
N PHE A 451 -3.17 3.84 -31.29
CA PHE A 451 -2.97 4.88 -30.30
C PHE A 451 -2.54 4.30 -28.94
N LEU A 452 -3.25 3.31 -28.41
CA LEU A 452 -2.96 2.70 -27.12
C LEU A 452 -1.61 1.95 -27.13
N ALA A 453 -1.27 1.27 -28.23
CA ALA A 453 0.06 0.69 -28.40
C ALA A 453 1.17 1.77 -28.38
N ALA A 454 0.94 2.91 -29.04
CA ALA A 454 1.87 4.03 -29.02
C ALA A 454 2.02 4.65 -27.62
N VAL A 455 0.93 4.69 -26.84
CA VAL A 455 0.97 5.09 -25.41
C VAL A 455 1.88 4.14 -24.63
N MET A 456 1.74 2.82 -24.76
CA MET A 456 2.60 1.85 -24.08
C MET A 456 4.07 1.95 -24.52
N ASP A 457 4.32 2.09 -25.82
CA ASP A 457 5.67 2.23 -26.39
C ASP A 457 6.41 3.48 -25.92
N ALA A 458 5.67 4.54 -25.60
CA ALA A 458 6.27 5.76 -25.10
C ALA A 458 6.84 5.63 -23.68
N PHE A 459 6.44 4.64 -22.88
CA PHE A 459 6.91 4.49 -21.51
C PHE A 459 8.34 3.94 -21.40
N PRO A 460 9.06 4.18 -20.29
CA PRO A 460 10.43 3.72 -20.14
C PRO A 460 10.55 2.19 -20.21
N GLY A 461 11.17 1.70 -21.30
CA GLY A 461 11.28 0.28 -21.63
C GLY A 461 10.26 -0.20 -22.69
N GLY A 462 9.31 0.65 -23.06
CA GLY A 462 8.30 0.44 -24.09
C GLY A 462 7.43 -0.81 -23.86
N ILE A 463 6.76 -1.24 -24.93
CA ILE A 463 5.88 -2.40 -24.89
C ILE A 463 6.62 -3.70 -24.56
N HIS A 464 7.90 -3.83 -24.93
CA HIS A 464 8.70 -5.01 -24.64
C HIS A 464 8.91 -5.24 -23.13
N ARG A 465 9.15 -4.15 -22.39
CA ARG A 465 9.22 -4.23 -20.93
C ARG A 465 7.87 -4.61 -20.35
N PHE A 466 6.79 -3.99 -20.83
CA PHE A 466 5.43 -4.31 -20.41
C PHE A 466 5.09 -5.77 -20.64
N ASN A 467 5.34 -6.34 -21.84
CA ASN A 467 5.08 -7.75 -22.15
C ASN A 467 5.75 -8.69 -21.13
N ARG A 468 7.01 -8.44 -20.79
CA ARG A 468 7.75 -9.23 -19.79
C ARG A 468 7.17 -9.09 -18.38
N GLU A 469 6.85 -7.86 -17.98
CA GLU A 469 6.29 -7.59 -16.65
C GLU A 469 4.88 -8.13 -16.49
N LEU A 470 4.06 -8.07 -17.55
CA LEU A 470 2.71 -8.63 -17.61
C LEU A 470 2.73 -10.14 -17.44
N LEU A 471 3.55 -10.87 -18.20
CA LEU A 471 3.62 -12.34 -18.05
C LEU A 471 4.03 -12.75 -16.63
N ALA A 472 4.99 -12.04 -16.04
CA ALA A 472 5.38 -12.25 -14.65
C ALA A 472 4.24 -11.89 -13.66
N ALA A 473 3.39 -10.93 -14.00
CA ALA A 473 2.22 -10.54 -13.20
C ALA A 473 1.15 -11.62 -13.22
N LEU A 474 0.85 -12.12 -14.41
CA LEU A 474 -0.15 -13.17 -14.61
C LEU A 474 0.24 -14.45 -13.88
N ALA A 475 1.46 -14.95 -14.11
CA ALA A 475 1.94 -16.17 -13.46
C ALA A 475 1.89 -16.08 -11.94
N ARG A 476 2.37 -14.96 -11.37
CA ARG A 476 2.33 -14.75 -9.90
C ARG A 476 0.92 -14.57 -9.36
N GLY A 477 0.06 -13.89 -10.10
CA GLY A 477 -1.33 -13.67 -9.71
C GLY A 477 -2.12 -14.98 -9.63
N GLU A 478 -1.92 -15.87 -10.61
CA GLU A 478 -2.54 -17.19 -10.66
C GLU A 478 -2.01 -18.11 -9.56
N GLU A 479 -0.68 -18.17 -9.39
CA GLU A 479 -0.06 -18.95 -8.30
C GLU A 479 -0.63 -18.54 -6.93
N ARG A 480 -0.77 -17.23 -6.69
CA ARG A 480 -1.35 -16.71 -5.45
C ARG A 480 -2.83 -17.05 -5.30
N TRP A 481 -3.60 -16.96 -6.38
CA TRP A 481 -5.02 -17.30 -6.36
C TRP A 481 -5.21 -18.78 -6.00
N GLU A 482 -4.47 -19.68 -6.65
CA GLU A 482 -4.55 -21.11 -6.37
C GLU A 482 -4.02 -21.47 -4.97
N ALA A 483 -2.96 -20.82 -4.50
CA ALA A 483 -2.48 -20.99 -3.14
C ALA A 483 -3.55 -20.60 -2.09
N ARG A 484 -4.23 -19.44 -2.29
CA ARG A 484 -5.33 -19.00 -1.42
C ARG A 484 -6.49 -20.01 -1.44
N ARG A 485 -6.93 -20.40 -2.63
CA ARG A 485 -8.03 -21.36 -2.81
C ARG A 485 -7.73 -22.72 -2.18
N SER A 486 -6.51 -23.20 -2.32
CA SER A 486 -6.04 -24.45 -1.71
C SER A 486 -6.07 -24.37 -0.19
N ALA A 487 -5.64 -23.25 0.40
CA ALA A 487 -5.73 -23.03 1.84
C ALA A 487 -7.18 -23.06 2.35
N VAL A 488 -8.13 -22.51 1.59
CA VAL A 488 -9.57 -22.60 1.91
C VAL A 488 -10.07 -24.04 1.89
N ARG A 489 -9.75 -24.79 0.83
CA ARG A 489 -10.15 -26.21 0.70
C ARG A 489 -9.64 -27.04 1.86
N LEU A 490 -8.39 -26.82 2.29
CA LEU A 490 -7.80 -27.50 3.44
C LEU A 490 -8.47 -27.12 4.76
N SER A 491 -8.82 -25.85 4.96
CA SER A 491 -9.55 -25.39 6.13
C SER A 491 -10.95 -26.01 6.22
N VAL A 492 -11.69 -26.06 5.11
CA VAL A 492 -13.03 -26.67 5.05
C VAL A 492 -12.98 -28.19 5.26
N ARG A 493 -12.00 -28.89 4.66
CA ARG A 493 -11.80 -30.33 4.88
C ARG A 493 -11.46 -30.62 6.35
N SER A 494 -10.56 -29.85 6.96
CA SER A 494 -10.17 -30.01 8.37
C SER A 494 -11.36 -29.80 9.32
N ALA A 495 -12.20 -28.80 9.03
CA ALA A 495 -13.42 -28.54 9.80
C ALA A 495 -14.48 -29.66 9.68
N ARG A 496 -14.52 -30.40 8.55
CA ARG A 496 -15.43 -31.55 8.36
C ARG A 496 -14.91 -32.85 8.98
N VAL A 497 -13.60 -33.04 9.08
CA VAL A 497 -13.00 -34.27 9.63
C VAL A 497 -13.03 -34.28 11.17
N LEU A 498 -12.84 -33.13 11.83
CA LEU A 498 -12.83 -33.07 13.30
C LEU A 498 -14.11 -33.55 14.01
N PRO A 499 -15.33 -33.21 13.54
CA PRO A 499 -16.58 -33.62 14.21
C PRO A 499 -16.80 -35.14 14.22
N ASN A 500 -16.31 -35.87 13.21
CA ASN A 500 -16.49 -37.32 13.13
C ASN A 500 -15.53 -38.07 14.05
N ALA A 501 -14.32 -37.57 14.26
CA ALA A 501 -13.39 -38.14 15.26
C ALA A 501 -13.90 -37.93 16.70
N LEU A 502 -14.52 -36.78 16.98
CA LEU A 502 -15.13 -36.52 18.29
C LEU A 502 -16.45 -37.29 18.51
N ARG A 503 -17.24 -37.56 17.44
CA ARG A 503 -18.42 -38.45 17.54
C ARG A 503 -18.07 -39.92 17.67
N ALA A 504 -16.94 -40.37 17.13
CA ALA A 504 -16.51 -41.77 17.29
C ALA A 504 -16.01 -42.09 18.71
N SER A 505 -15.76 -41.07 19.55
CA SER A 505 -15.33 -41.23 20.94
C SER A 505 -16.50 -41.22 21.96
N SER A 506 -17.75 -41.04 21.54
CA SER A 506 -18.88 -41.31 22.43
C SER A 506 -19.09 -42.83 22.51
N ALA A 507 -18.49 -43.45 23.52
CA ALA A 507 -18.72 -44.84 23.88
C ALA A 507 -20.23 -45.14 23.97
N PRO A 508 -20.70 -46.32 23.55
CA PRO A 508 -22.10 -46.70 23.69
C PRO A 508 -22.48 -46.69 25.17
N ALA A 509 -23.39 -45.78 25.55
CA ALA A 509 -24.02 -45.83 26.86
C ALA A 509 -24.74 -47.17 27.01
N SER A 510 -24.47 -47.85 28.12
CA SER A 510 -25.04 -49.17 28.41
C SER A 510 -26.57 -49.15 28.40
N PRO A 511 -27.23 -50.19 27.88
CA PRO A 511 -28.69 -50.26 27.83
C PRO A 511 -29.25 -50.71 29.19
N SER A 512 -29.37 -49.79 30.15
CA SER A 512 -30.17 -50.04 31.36
C SER A 512 -30.73 -48.75 31.95
N ALA A 513 -31.81 -48.23 31.37
CA ALA A 513 -32.84 -47.45 32.07
C ALA A 513 -33.93 -47.01 31.08
N ARG A 514 -34.88 -47.91 30.78
CA ARG A 514 -36.23 -47.51 30.41
C ARG A 514 -37.07 -47.52 31.68
N ALA A 515 -37.54 -46.35 32.08
CA ALA A 515 -38.85 -46.08 32.69
C ALA A 515 -38.76 -44.83 33.59
N CYS A 516 -39.30 -43.71 33.11
CA CYS A 516 -40.45 -43.08 33.75
C CYS A 516 -40.85 -41.82 32.98
N ALA A 517 -42.12 -41.79 32.59
CA ALA A 517 -42.79 -40.65 32.00
C ALA A 517 -42.92 -39.50 33.00
N GLY A 518 -42.89 -38.27 32.50
CA GLY A 518 -43.23 -37.08 33.25
C GLY A 518 -43.38 -35.86 32.35
N ARG A 519 -44.62 -35.60 31.89
CA ARG A 519 -45.03 -34.31 31.32
C ARG A 519 -44.77 -33.19 32.33
N ALA A 520 -44.04 -32.15 31.96
CA ALA A 520 -44.16 -30.85 32.60
C ALA A 520 -43.79 -29.70 31.65
N ARG A 521 -44.80 -28.86 31.45
CA ARG A 521 -44.91 -27.44 31.08
C ARG A 521 -43.65 -26.62 30.75
N VAL A 522 -43.85 -25.88 29.65
CA VAL A 522 -43.41 -24.50 29.40
C VAL A 522 -43.29 -23.66 30.68
N ALA A 523 -42.11 -23.09 30.90
CA ALA A 523 -41.92 -21.84 31.62
C ALA A 523 -40.59 -21.19 31.21
N ASP A 524 -40.68 -19.89 31.02
CA ASP A 524 -39.65 -18.92 30.72
C ASP A 524 -38.46 -18.89 31.70
N ALA A 525 -37.45 -18.15 31.24
CA ALA A 525 -36.38 -17.49 31.99
C ALA A 525 -35.09 -18.28 32.17
N ASN A 526 -34.07 -17.86 31.42
CA ASN A 526 -32.85 -17.41 32.09
C ASN A 526 -32.15 -16.30 31.29
N LYS A 527 -32.48 -15.06 31.67
CA LYS A 527 -31.58 -13.91 31.55
C LYS A 527 -30.49 -14.10 32.60
N ASN A 528 -29.21 -14.15 32.20
CA ASN A 528 -28.06 -13.70 32.98
C ASN A 528 -26.76 -14.10 32.26
N LEU A 529 -26.27 -13.22 31.40
CA LEU A 529 -24.87 -13.16 31.00
C LEU A 529 -24.41 -11.71 31.20
N PRO A 530 -23.34 -11.46 31.97
CA PRO A 530 -22.89 -10.11 32.27
C PRO A 530 -22.29 -9.44 31.04
N ALA A 531 -22.62 -8.16 30.89
CA ALA A 531 -22.12 -7.26 29.87
C ALA A 531 -20.58 -7.22 29.86
N ALA A 532 -19.99 -7.72 28.79
CA ALA A 532 -18.61 -7.39 28.44
C ALA A 532 -18.61 -6.04 27.72
N VAL A 533 -18.01 -5.08 28.40
CA VAL A 533 -17.78 -3.70 28.00
C VAL A 533 -17.08 -3.62 26.64
N LEU A 534 -17.81 -3.08 25.65
CA LEU A 534 -17.24 -2.57 24.41
C LEU A 534 -16.55 -1.23 24.71
N LEU A 535 -15.22 -1.22 24.72
CA LEU A 535 -14.44 0.02 24.57
C LEU A 535 -14.16 0.25 23.08
N SER A 536 -15.01 1.06 22.45
CA SER A 536 -14.69 1.76 21.20
C SER A 536 -14.29 3.19 21.56
N PRO A 537 -13.12 3.71 21.15
CA PRO A 537 -12.78 5.11 21.40
C PRO A 537 -13.41 6.03 20.36
N ALA A 538 -14.17 6.97 20.89
CA ALA A 538 -14.77 8.12 20.23
C ALA A 538 -13.75 8.94 19.42
N TRP A 539 -14.10 9.25 18.16
CA TRP A 539 -13.39 10.19 17.29
C TRP A 539 -14.33 11.02 16.39
N ASP A 540 -15.54 11.35 16.86
CA ASP A 540 -16.48 12.20 16.12
C ASP A 540 -16.83 13.48 16.88
N PHE A 541 -15.82 14.31 17.13
CA PHE A 541 -16.02 15.71 17.51
C PHE A 541 -15.02 16.55 16.71
N LEU A 542 -15.47 17.03 15.53
CA LEU A 542 -15.00 18.21 14.76
C LEU A 542 -15.39 18.07 13.27
N ARG A 543 -16.69 17.97 12.95
CA ARG A 543 -17.22 18.33 11.62
C ARG A 543 -18.63 18.89 11.72
N SER A 544 -18.73 20.20 11.81
CA SER A 544 -19.87 20.97 11.34
C SER A 544 -19.41 22.37 11.01
N PRO A 545 -19.48 22.82 9.75
CA PRO A 545 -19.76 24.21 9.47
C PRO A 545 -21.28 24.38 9.34
N ALA A 546 -21.79 25.33 10.11
CA ALA A 546 -23.16 25.80 10.05
C ALA A 546 -23.54 26.18 8.61
N VAL A 547 -24.63 25.60 8.12
CA VAL A 547 -25.32 26.06 6.91
C VAL A 547 -26.14 27.28 7.30
N LEU A 548 -25.67 28.46 6.88
CA LEU A 548 -26.49 29.67 6.88
C LEU A 548 -27.48 29.57 5.71
N THR A 549 -28.76 29.45 6.06
CA THR A 549 -29.89 29.59 5.14
C THR A 549 -30.02 31.04 4.69
N GLY A 550 -29.68 31.33 3.45
CA GLY A 550 -30.00 32.58 2.77
C GLY A 550 -30.88 32.29 1.56
N GLY A 551 -32.17 32.62 1.67
CA GLY A 551 -33.15 32.47 0.61
C GLY A 551 -32.84 33.37 -0.59
N GLY A 552 -33.06 32.83 -1.79
CA GLY A 552 -32.97 33.55 -3.05
C GLY A 552 -33.81 32.83 -4.09
N SER A 553 -34.92 33.46 -4.44
CA SER A 553 -35.94 33.08 -5.41
C SER A 553 -35.40 32.73 -6.80
N ALA A 554 -36.01 31.69 -7.39
CA ALA A 554 -35.83 31.24 -8.77
C ALA A 554 -36.13 32.31 -9.83
N PRO A 555 -35.65 32.08 -11.07
CA PRO A 555 -36.59 32.09 -12.18
C PRO A 555 -36.57 30.77 -12.96
N VAL A 556 -37.78 30.31 -13.24
CA VAL A 556 -38.14 29.27 -14.20
C VAL A 556 -37.58 29.64 -15.56
N LEU A 557 -36.76 28.76 -16.16
CA LEU A 557 -36.39 28.84 -17.56
C LEU A 557 -37.00 27.64 -18.30
N GLN A 558 -37.89 27.99 -19.22
CA GLN A 558 -38.63 27.11 -20.11
C GLN A 558 -37.71 26.26 -20.98
N CYS A 559 -38.12 25.01 -21.10
CA CYS A 559 -37.65 24.03 -22.05
C CYS A 559 -38.00 24.48 -23.48
N GLY A 560 -36.98 24.64 -24.34
CA GLY A 560 -37.13 24.84 -25.78
C GLY A 560 -36.39 23.74 -26.54
N ARG A 561 -37.15 22.79 -27.10
CA ARG A 561 -36.71 21.91 -28.18
C ARG A 561 -36.36 22.75 -29.42
N GLN A 562 -35.23 22.48 -30.07
CA GLN A 562 -35.16 22.27 -31.53
C GLN A 562 -33.76 21.87 -32.00
N ILE A 563 -33.76 20.81 -32.83
CA ILE A 563 -32.72 20.18 -33.67
C ILE A 563 -31.65 19.37 -32.96
#